data_AF-A0A7U2MI20-F1
#
_entry.id   AF-A0A7U2MI20-F1
#
_cell.length_a   1.000
_cell.length_b   1.000
_cell.length_c   1.000
_cell.angle_alpha   90.00
_cell.angle_beta   90.00
_cell.angle_gamma   90.00
#
_symmetry.space_group_name_H-M   'P 1'
#
loop_
_entity.id
_entity.type
_entity.pdbx_description
1 polymer ?
#
loop_
_entity_poly.entity_id
_entity_poly.type
_entity_poly.pdbx_seq_one_letter_code
_entity_poly.pdbx_strand_id
1 'polypeptide(L)' 'AYVDDSLLSSGKISRAAILGQQGRVWGISSGYQLSLQPYSKERYAVIDAYNNLKHTISSGLKLAEKKFSCLKADGRSIY' A
#
# COMPACT_ATOMS: atom_id res chain seq x y z
N ALA A 1 -7.31 11.33 -11.23
CA ALA A 1 -7.90 12.45 -10.48
C ALA A 1 -7.46 12.38 -9.02
N TYR A 2 -8.15 11.70 -8.10
CA TYR A 2 -7.86 11.81 -6.64
C TYR A 2 -6.40 11.54 -6.21
N VAL A 3 -5.74 10.54 -6.79
CA VAL A 3 -4.34 10.23 -6.46
C VAL A 3 -3.43 11.40 -6.85
N ASP A 4 -3.53 11.87 -8.08
CA ASP A 4 -2.68 12.94 -8.60
C ASP A 4 -3.04 14.30 -7.96
N ASP A 5 -4.34 14.62 -7.90
CA ASP A 5 -4.87 15.93 -7.53
C ASP A 5 -4.87 16.18 -6.02
N SER A 6 -4.97 15.13 -5.19
CA SER A 6 -5.07 15.30 -3.71
C SER A 6 -3.87 14.76 -2.95
N LEU A 7 -3.15 13.77 -3.48
CA LEU A 7 -1.99 13.20 -2.79
C LEU A 7 -0.69 13.75 -3.35
N LEU A 8 -0.45 13.61 -4.66
CA LEU A 8 0.81 14.04 -5.27
C LEU A 8 0.94 15.57 -5.34
N SER A 9 -0.16 16.28 -5.61
CA SER A 9 -0.19 17.75 -5.66
C SER A 9 0.31 18.43 -4.37
N SER A 10 0.28 17.72 -3.24
CA SER A 10 0.79 18.23 -1.95
C SER A 10 2.30 18.44 -1.92
N GLY A 11 3.06 17.83 -2.84
CA GLY A 11 4.53 17.82 -2.83
C GLY A 11 5.16 17.01 -1.70
N LYS A 12 4.37 16.49 -0.75
CA LYS A 12 4.84 15.71 0.40
C LYS A 12 4.80 14.20 0.16
N ILE A 13 4.05 13.75 -0.84
CA ILE A 13 3.87 12.35 -1.19
C ILE A 13 4.43 12.13 -2.59
N SER A 14 5.49 11.33 -2.72
CA SER A 14 6.15 11.10 -4.00
C SER A 14 5.43 10.07 -4.88
N ARG A 15 4.75 9.09 -4.27
CA ARG A 15 4.04 7.98 -4.93
C ARG A 15 2.86 7.55 -4.07
N ALA A 16 1.74 7.20 -4.69
CA ALA A 16 0.52 6.80 -3.98
C ALA A 16 -0.33 5.82 -4.78
N ALA A 17 -1.11 5.01 -4.06
CA ALA A 17 -2.13 4.13 -4.62
C ALA A 17 -3.35 4.07 -3.70
N ILE A 18 -4.53 3.92 -4.31
CA ILE A 18 -5.80 3.67 -3.61
C ILE A 18 -6.26 2.27 -4.00
N LEU A 19 -6.47 1.43 -2.98
CA LEU A 19 -6.92 0.05 -3.10
C LEU A 19 -8.31 -0.10 -2.50
N GLY A 20 -9.19 -0.82 -3.18
CA GLY A 20 -10.40 -1.35 -2.57
C GLY A 20 -10.07 -2.51 -1.63
N GLN A 21 -10.95 -2.76 -0.65
CA GLN A 21 -10.75 -3.80 0.38
C GLN A 21 -10.64 -5.24 -0.17
N GLN A 22 -10.97 -5.45 -1.44
CA GLN A 22 -10.84 -6.73 -2.15
C GLN A 22 -9.56 -6.81 -3.02
N GLY A 23 -8.66 -5.84 -2.90
CA GLY A 23 -7.35 -5.80 -3.59
C GLY A 23 -7.41 -5.21 -4.99
N ARG A 24 -8.55 -4.65 -5.41
CA ARG A 24 -8.68 -3.93 -6.67
C ARG A 24 -8.03 -2.56 -6.57
N VAL A 25 -7.19 -2.20 -7.55
CA VAL A 25 -6.63 -0.85 -7.63
C VAL A 25 -7.69 0.10 -8.19
N TRP A 26 -7.97 1.19 -7.47
CA TRP A 26 -8.89 2.25 -7.90
C TRP A 26 -8.16 3.47 -8.47
N GLY A 27 -6.92 3.68 -8.04
CA GLY A 27 -6.05 4.70 -8.59
C GLY A 27 -4.60 4.44 -8.19
N ILE A 28 -3.67 4.82 -9.05
CA ILE A 28 -2.24 4.66 -8.79
C ILE A 28 -1.47 5.77 -9.51
N SER A 29 -0.47 6.33 -8.85
CA SER A 29 0.38 7.36 -9.44
C SER A 29 1.27 6.77 -10.52
N SER A 30 1.60 7.56 -11.54
CA SER A 30 2.49 7.14 -12.63
C SER A 30 3.81 6.58 -12.11
N GLY A 31 4.26 5.46 -12.67
CA GLY A 31 5.50 4.78 -12.30
C GLY A 31 5.48 4.04 -10.94
N TYR A 32 4.37 4.09 -10.18
CA TYR A 32 4.19 3.22 -9.03
C TYR A 32 3.50 1.94 -9.49
N GLN A 33 4.22 0.83 -9.52
CA GLN A 33 3.68 -0.47 -9.91
C GLN A 33 3.59 -1.35 -8.66
N LEU A 34 2.43 -1.35 -8.00
CA LEU A 34 2.07 -2.46 -7.14
C LEU A 34 1.88 -3.65 -8.06
N SER A 35 2.74 -4.66 -7.94
CA SER A 35 2.87 -5.69 -8.96
C SER A 35 1.50 -6.30 -9.29
N LEU A 36 0.96 -5.91 -10.46
CA LEU A 36 -0.34 -6.31 -10.98
C LEU A 36 -0.28 -7.70 -11.62
N GLN A 37 0.90 -8.33 -11.61
CA GLN A 37 1.07 -9.66 -12.14
C GLN A 37 0.24 -10.67 -11.36
N PRO A 38 -0.38 -11.66 -12.02
CA PRO A 38 -1.22 -12.67 -11.39
C PRO A 38 -0.51 -13.48 -10.28
N TYR A 39 0.82 -13.50 -10.25
CA TYR A 39 1.63 -14.23 -9.26
C TYR A 39 2.06 -13.41 -8.04
N SER A 40 1.93 -12.08 -8.07
CA SER A 40 2.36 -11.21 -6.97
C SER A 40 1.17 -10.81 -6.10
N LYS A 41 1.08 -11.41 -4.91
CA LYS A 41 0.06 -11.11 -3.88
C LYS A 41 0.25 -9.75 -3.17
N GLU A 42 1.10 -8.85 -3.69
CA GLU A 42 1.46 -7.59 -3.02
C GLU A 42 0.25 -6.67 -2.79
N ARG A 43 -0.72 -6.64 -3.71
CA ARG A 43 -1.97 -5.88 -3.52
C ARG A 43 -2.83 -6.39 -2.36
N TYR A 44 -2.71 -7.68 -2.03
CA TYR A 44 -3.38 -8.30 -0.89
C TYR A 44 -2.58 -8.16 0.40
N ALA A 45 -1.25 -7.95 0.31
CA ALA A 45 -0.41 -7.75 1.49
C ALA A 45 -0.92 -6.62 2.39
N VAL A 46 -1.44 -5.53 1.81
CA VAL A 46 -2.05 -4.43 2.58
C VAL A 46 -3.29 -4.91 3.33
N ILE A 47 -4.14 -5.72 2.69
CA ILE A 47 -5.38 -6.23 3.27
C ILE A 47 -5.07 -7.24 4.38
N ASP A 48 -4.17 -8.18 4.09
CA ASP A 48 -3.70 -9.19 5.04
C ASP A 48 -3.01 -8.55 6.25
N ALA A 49 -2.32 -7.42 6.04
CA ALA A 49 -1.68 -6.68 7.11
C ALA A 49 -2.68 -6.15 8.14
N TYR A 50 -3.88 -5.73 7.72
CA TYR A 50 -4.95 -5.32 8.63
C TYR A 50 -5.64 -6.51 9.32
N ASN A 51 -5.63 -7.70 8.72
CA ASN A 51 -6.12 -8.92 9.35
C ASN A 51 -5.18 -9.45 10.45
N ASN A 52 -3.87 -9.12 10.39
CA ASN A 52 -2.89 -9.56 11.38
C ASN A 52 -1.84 -8.46 11.69
N LEU A 53 -2.27 -7.45 12.43
CA LEU A 53 -1.43 -6.30 12.81
C LEU A 53 -0.15 -6.72 13.54
N LYS A 54 -0.20 -7.73 14.41
CA LYS A 54 0.97 -8.23 15.16
C LYS A 54 2.05 -8.78 14.23
N HIS A 55 1.65 -9.54 13.21
CA HIS A 55 2.57 -10.05 12.21
C HIS A 55 3.14 -8.93 11.32
N THR A 56 2.34 -7.94 10.99
CA THR A 56 2.80 -6.77 10.21
C THR A 56 3.90 -6.01 10.94
N ILE A 57 3.78 -5.83 12.27
CA ILE A 57 4.79 -5.17 13.09
C ILE A 57 6.14 -5.91 13.02
N SER A 58 6.13 -7.25 13.08
CA SER A 58 7.38 -8.03 13.09
C SER A 58 7.98 -8.26 11.70
N SER A 59 7.15 -8.45 10.67
CA SER A 59 7.61 -8.82 9.32
C SER A 59 7.83 -7.62 8.40
N GLY A 60 7.18 -6.49 8.68
CA GLY A 60 7.09 -5.36 7.77
C GLY A 60 6.11 -5.61 6.61
N LEU A 61 6.17 -4.77 5.59
CA LEU A 61 5.31 -4.86 4.42
C LEU A 61 6.12 -4.72 3.13
N LYS A 62 5.83 -5.55 2.12
CA LYS A 62 6.44 -5.41 0.79
C LYS A 62 5.44 -4.83 -0.19
N LEU A 63 5.78 -3.68 -0.76
CA LEU A 63 4.96 -2.96 -1.73
C LEU A 63 5.83 -2.47 -2.88
N ALA A 64 5.42 -2.76 -4.11
CA ALA A 64 6.14 -2.36 -5.33
C ALA A 64 7.62 -2.78 -5.24
N GLU A 65 7.83 -4.06 -4.92
CA GLU A 65 9.14 -4.70 -4.77
C GLU A 65 10.04 -4.18 -3.64
N LYS A 66 9.59 -3.19 -2.85
CA LYS A 66 10.33 -2.62 -1.73
C LYS A 66 9.77 -3.11 -0.40
N LYS A 67 10.65 -3.55 0.50
CA LYS A 67 10.30 -3.91 1.88
C LYS A 67 10.36 -2.67 2.78
N PHE A 68 9.32 -2.46 3.56
CA PHE A 68 9.19 -1.41 4.57
C PHE A 68 9.10 -2.03 5.95
N SER A 69 9.84 -1.49 6.90
CA SER A 69 9.70 -1.86 8.32
C SER A 69 8.47 -1.16 8.89
N CYS A 70 7.68 -1.88 9.69
CA CYS A 70 6.50 -1.33 10.32
C CYS A 70 6.90 -0.60 11.62
N LEU A 71 6.63 0.68 11.70
CA LEU A 71 6.80 1.52 12.88
C LEU A 71 5.57 1.47 13.78
N LYS A 72 4.38 1.36 13.18
CA LYS A 72 3.11 1.31 13.90
C LYS A 72 2.06 0.56 13.07
N ALA A 73 1.28 -0.30 13.71
CA ALA A 73 0.09 -0.90 13.10
C ALA A 73 -1.09 -0.85 14.08
N ASP A 74 -2.17 -0.20 13.67
CA ASP A 74 -3.44 -0.15 14.38
C ASP A 74 -4.62 -0.43 13.41
N GLY A 75 -5.85 -0.42 13.92
CA GLY A 75 -7.05 -0.75 13.14
C GLY A 75 -7.35 0.22 11.97
N ARG A 76 -6.71 1.40 11.93
CA ARG A 76 -6.91 2.41 10.89
C ARG A 76 -5.64 2.70 10.09
N SER A 77 -4.46 2.51 10.67
CA SER A 77 -3.21 3.01 10.10
C SER A 77 -2.05 2.06 10.35
N ILE A 78 -1.29 1.83 9.29
CA ILE A 78 -0.04 1.10 9.28
C ILE A 78 1.01 2.04 8.68
N TYR A 79 2.09 2.27 9.42
CA TYR A 79 3.22 3.12 9.03
C TYR A 79 4.50 2.31 9.05
#